data_AF-A0A8B9CPZ4-F1
#
_entry.id   AF-A0A8B9CPZ4-F1
#
_cell.length_a   1.000
_cell.length_b   1.000
_cell.length_c   1.000
_cell.angle_alpha   90.00
_cell.angle_beta   90.00
_cell.angle_gamma   90.00
#
_symmetry.space_group_name_H-M   'P 1'
#
loop_
_entity.id
_entity.type
_entity.pdbx_description
1 polymer ?
#
loop_
_entity_poly.entity_id
_entity_poly.type
_entity_poly.pdbx_seq_one_letter_code
_entity_poly.pdbx_strand_id
1 'polypeptide(L)'
;MLADADITPSIFITERPHHAQEKMRDEDLSQWDTLVVMSGDGLLHEVVNGLMERPDWEEAMKKPLCILPGGSGNALAASINYYAGNDHVAKKKLLTNCTFILCKGLHTQMDLVSLSTASGKRFFSFLGFGWGFIADVDIDSEKYRRLGNARFTLGTLQCLARLRVYQGRLSYLPAGPEHGGAPPAPRDPPAPGADGQALPEGGTEGALPADSLLVPLGQPVPASWAVVPEEEFVCVYAIYQSHLGTNLLMAPAARLDDGCIHLFYVRAGISRVALLKVFLAMGRGTHLDLGCPHLHHVPVRAFRLEPRGSAGVMTVDGEALACEPVQGQVHGRLCRIVSGS
;
A
#
# COMPACT_ATOMS: atom_id res chain seq x y z
N MET A 1 -10.78 14.21 -22.96
CA MET A 1 -10.54 14.40 -21.52
C MET A 1 -9.27 15.20 -21.29
N LEU A 2 -8.06 14.66 -21.51
CA LEU A 2 -6.82 15.44 -21.28
C LEU A 2 -6.75 16.70 -22.15
N ALA A 3 -7.00 16.58 -23.45
CA ALA A 3 -7.06 17.72 -24.36
C ALA A 3 -8.13 18.76 -23.95
N ASP A 4 -9.31 18.30 -23.50
CA ASP A 4 -10.39 19.19 -23.05
C ASP A 4 -10.06 19.89 -21.71
N ALA A 5 -9.06 19.38 -20.98
CA ALA A 5 -8.55 19.95 -19.74
C ALA A 5 -7.21 20.68 -19.95
N ASP A 6 -6.81 20.92 -21.21
CA ASP A 6 -5.54 21.55 -21.60
C ASP A 6 -4.29 20.87 -21.02
N ILE A 7 -4.37 19.55 -20.78
CA ILE A 7 -3.24 18.74 -20.31
C ILE A 7 -2.52 18.17 -21.54
N THR A 8 -1.25 18.55 -21.73
CA THR A 8 -0.39 18.04 -22.82
C THR A 8 0.51 16.91 -22.31
N PRO A 9 0.27 15.64 -22.68
CA PRO A 9 1.09 14.53 -22.20
C PRO A 9 2.36 14.33 -23.05
N SER A 10 3.47 14.02 -22.39
CA SER A 10 4.62 13.34 -23.00
C SER A 10 4.57 11.87 -22.60
N ILE A 11 4.68 10.95 -23.57
CA ILE A 11 4.51 9.51 -23.34
C ILE A 11 5.87 8.83 -23.33
N PHE A 12 6.16 8.12 -22.25
CA PHE A 12 7.30 7.21 -22.13
C PHE A 12 6.79 5.78 -21.95
N ILE A 13 7.27 4.86 -22.78
CA ILE A 13 6.87 3.45 -22.73
C ILE A 13 7.97 2.66 -22.03
N THR A 14 7.61 1.97 -20.95
CA THR A 14 8.51 1.06 -20.24
C THR A 14 8.52 -0.30 -20.93
N GLU A 15 9.67 -0.97 -20.93
CA GLU A 15 9.91 -2.15 -21.79
C GLU A 15 10.37 -3.38 -21.01
N ARG A 16 10.82 -3.18 -19.77
CA ARG A 16 11.37 -4.22 -18.91
C ARG A 16 11.14 -3.88 -17.43
N PRO A 17 11.22 -4.87 -16.52
CA PRO A 17 11.23 -4.62 -15.08
C PRO A 17 12.32 -3.60 -14.71
N HIS A 18 12.00 -2.73 -13.75
CA HIS A 18 12.86 -1.64 -13.25
C HIS A 18 13.15 -0.51 -14.26
N HIS A 19 12.58 -0.53 -15.47
CA HIS A 19 12.79 0.56 -16.44
C HIS A 19 12.20 1.88 -15.94
N ALA A 20 11.06 1.85 -15.23
CA ALA A 20 10.47 3.08 -14.68
C ALA A 20 11.31 3.61 -13.51
N GLN A 21 11.80 2.71 -12.66
CA GLN A 21 12.64 3.04 -11.51
C GLN A 21 13.93 3.76 -11.96
N GLU A 22 14.65 3.16 -12.91
CA GLU A 22 15.86 3.75 -13.50
C GLU A 22 15.56 5.10 -14.14
N LYS A 23 14.48 5.20 -14.93
CA LYS A 23 14.06 6.45 -15.57
C LYS A 23 13.80 7.54 -14.54
N MET A 24 13.02 7.27 -13.49
CA MET A 24 12.67 8.27 -12.47
C MET A 24 13.85 8.70 -11.61
N ARG A 25 14.81 7.79 -11.35
CA ARG A 25 16.05 8.14 -10.66
C ARG A 25 16.86 9.18 -11.44
N ASP A 26 16.89 9.07 -12.77
CA ASP A 26 17.80 9.86 -13.61
C ASP A 26 17.09 11.04 -14.33
N GLU A 27 15.76 11.15 -14.23
CA GLU A 27 14.96 12.16 -14.95
C GLU A 27 15.13 13.59 -14.41
N ASP A 28 15.14 14.58 -15.30
CA ASP A 28 14.94 15.98 -14.89
C ASP A 28 13.44 16.23 -14.63
N LEU A 29 13.05 16.28 -13.35
CA LEU A 29 11.65 16.46 -12.94
C LEU A 29 11.17 17.91 -13.07
N SER A 30 12.06 18.87 -13.34
CA SER A 30 11.69 20.29 -13.47
C SER A 30 10.83 20.56 -14.72
N GLN A 31 10.96 19.70 -15.74
CA GLN A 31 10.23 19.81 -17.00
C GLN A 31 8.78 19.29 -16.93
N TRP A 32 8.37 18.64 -15.82
CA TRP A 32 7.08 17.96 -15.69
C TRP A 32 6.26 18.56 -14.54
N ASP A 33 4.96 18.81 -14.72
CA ASP A 33 4.08 19.25 -13.62
C ASP A 33 3.56 18.08 -12.77
N THR A 34 3.33 16.93 -13.39
CA THR A 34 2.74 15.74 -12.75
C THR A 34 3.25 14.48 -13.46
N LEU A 35 3.58 13.46 -12.69
CA LEU A 35 3.98 12.14 -13.21
C LEU A 35 2.75 11.23 -13.25
N VAL A 36 2.31 10.86 -14.45
CA VAL A 36 1.15 10.00 -14.65
C VAL A 36 1.59 8.58 -14.99
N VAL A 37 1.26 7.63 -14.11
CA VAL A 37 1.53 6.20 -14.27
C VAL A 37 0.27 5.50 -14.78
N MET A 38 0.27 5.11 -16.06
CA MET A 38 -0.83 4.35 -16.66
C MET A 38 -0.50 2.85 -16.72
N SER A 39 -0.75 2.12 -15.64
CA SER A 39 -0.47 0.68 -15.51
C SER A 39 -1.22 0.12 -14.29
N GLY A 40 -0.66 -0.89 -13.61
CA GLY A 40 -1.08 -1.31 -12.27
C GLY A 40 -0.15 -0.79 -11.17
N ASP A 41 -0.41 -1.26 -9.95
CA ASP A 41 0.30 -0.82 -8.74
C ASP A 41 1.83 -1.00 -8.82
N GLY A 42 2.32 -2.10 -9.40
CA GLY A 42 3.76 -2.38 -9.52
C GLY A 42 4.57 -1.35 -10.34
N LEU A 43 3.98 -0.70 -11.35
CA LEU A 43 4.71 0.33 -12.09
C LEU A 43 4.86 1.61 -11.26
N LEU A 44 3.85 1.94 -10.44
CA LEU A 44 3.96 3.05 -9.50
C LEU A 44 4.97 2.73 -8.39
N HIS A 45 5.08 1.47 -7.98
CA HIS A 45 6.10 1.02 -7.03
C HIS A 45 7.51 1.29 -7.55
N GLU A 46 7.79 0.98 -8.82
CA GLU A 46 9.05 1.34 -9.47
C GLU A 46 9.28 2.85 -9.49
N VAL A 47 8.26 3.64 -9.84
CA VAL A 47 8.35 5.11 -9.88
C VAL A 47 8.68 5.68 -8.51
N VAL A 48 7.95 5.29 -7.46
CA VAL A 48 8.19 5.77 -6.09
C VAL A 48 9.60 5.43 -5.63
N ASN A 49 10.05 4.20 -5.83
CA ASN A 49 11.39 3.80 -5.41
C ASN A 49 12.48 4.49 -6.24
N GLY A 50 12.26 4.73 -7.53
CA GLY A 50 13.18 5.50 -8.36
C GLY A 50 13.34 6.95 -7.90
N LEU A 51 12.25 7.59 -7.47
CA LEU A 51 12.27 8.94 -6.89
C LEU A 51 12.98 8.96 -5.52
N MET A 52 12.76 7.95 -4.69
CA MET A 52 13.40 7.82 -3.37
C MET A 52 14.91 7.49 -3.45
N GLU A 53 15.38 6.93 -4.57
CA GLU A 53 16.81 6.67 -4.82
C GLU A 53 17.61 7.94 -5.19
N ARG A 54 16.92 9.06 -5.44
CA ARG A 54 17.57 10.29 -5.89
C ARG A 54 18.26 11.02 -4.73
N PRO A 55 19.38 11.73 -5.00
CA PRO A 55 19.97 12.62 -4.01
C PRO A 55 19.03 13.75 -3.57
N ASP A 56 18.17 14.23 -4.46
CA ASP A 56 17.15 15.26 -4.24
C ASP A 56 15.76 14.68 -3.94
N TRP A 57 15.68 13.48 -3.35
CA TRP A 57 14.41 12.76 -3.14
C TRP A 57 13.34 13.61 -2.44
N GLU A 58 13.72 14.49 -1.51
CA GLU A 58 12.78 15.38 -0.79
C GLU A 58 12.02 16.32 -1.74
N GLU A 59 12.71 16.89 -2.73
CA GLU A 59 12.09 17.71 -3.76
C GLU A 59 11.38 16.86 -4.82
N ALA A 60 11.99 15.72 -5.20
CA ALA A 60 11.43 14.80 -6.18
C ALA A 60 10.04 14.30 -5.75
N MET A 61 9.87 13.96 -4.46
CA MET A 61 8.61 13.44 -3.91
C MET A 61 7.51 14.50 -3.75
N LYS A 62 7.85 15.79 -3.90
CA LYS A 62 6.85 16.87 -4.03
C LYS A 62 6.21 16.91 -5.41
N LYS A 63 6.75 16.19 -6.41
CA LYS A 63 6.12 16.06 -7.73
C LYS A 63 4.83 15.24 -7.60
N PRO A 64 3.66 15.77 -7.96
CA PRO A 64 2.42 15.01 -7.89
C PRO A 64 2.48 13.74 -8.73
N LEU A 65 2.13 12.62 -8.12
CA LEU A 65 1.96 11.33 -8.78
C LEU A 65 0.48 11.13 -9.10
N CYS A 66 0.19 10.51 -10.24
CA CYS A 66 -1.16 10.10 -10.62
C CYS A 66 -1.13 8.67 -11.13
N ILE A 67 -2.08 7.85 -10.67
CA ILE A 67 -2.26 6.49 -11.19
C ILE A 67 -3.51 6.43 -12.05
N LEU A 68 -3.35 6.00 -13.31
CA LEU A 68 -4.44 5.66 -14.21
C LEU A 68 -4.49 4.14 -14.38
N PRO A 69 -5.61 3.48 -14.08
CA PRO A 69 -5.69 2.03 -14.09
C PRO A 69 -5.61 1.47 -15.51
N GLY A 70 -4.48 0.86 -15.83
CA GLY A 70 -4.23 0.12 -17.08
C GLY A 70 -3.82 -1.34 -16.84
N GLY A 71 -3.59 -1.74 -15.59
CA GLY A 71 -3.10 -3.06 -15.20
C GLY A 71 -4.18 -4.03 -14.72
N SER A 72 -3.74 -5.20 -14.25
CA SER A 72 -4.59 -6.22 -13.62
C SER A 72 -4.72 -6.08 -12.09
N GLY A 73 -3.84 -5.31 -11.45
CA GLY A 73 -3.95 -4.84 -10.06
C GLY A 73 -4.01 -3.32 -10.08
N ASN A 74 -5.08 -2.73 -9.55
CA ASN A 74 -5.31 -1.29 -9.55
C ASN A 74 -5.88 -0.85 -8.19
N ALA A 75 -5.25 -1.33 -7.12
CA ALA A 75 -5.75 -1.19 -5.76
C ALA A 75 -5.67 0.27 -5.29
N LEU A 76 -4.59 1.00 -5.62
CA LEU A 76 -4.50 2.42 -5.29
C LEU A 76 -5.49 3.26 -6.08
N ALA A 77 -5.65 2.99 -7.39
CA ALA A 77 -6.65 3.69 -8.21
C ALA A 77 -8.08 3.48 -7.68
N ALA A 78 -8.39 2.27 -7.20
CA ALA A 78 -9.67 1.97 -6.55
C ALA A 78 -9.83 2.72 -5.22
N SER A 79 -8.77 2.80 -4.42
CA SER A 79 -8.74 3.55 -3.17
C SER A 79 -8.97 5.05 -3.41
N ILE A 80 -8.27 5.66 -4.37
CA ILE A 80 -8.47 7.07 -4.75
C ILE A 80 -9.89 7.33 -5.21
N ASN A 81 -10.44 6.46 -6.07
CA ASN A 81 -11.82 6.58 -6.52
C ASN A 81 -12.82 6.53 -5.35
N TYR A 82 -12.57 5.65 -4.38
CA TYR A 82 -13.36 5.52 -3.16
C TYR A 82 -13.25 6.75 -2.26
N TYR A 83 -12.04 7.29 -2.05
CA TYR A 83 -11.82 8.50 -1.26
C TYR A 83 -12.46 9.74 -1.88
N ALA A 84 -12.52 9.80 -3.21
CA ALA A 84 -13.23 10.84 -3.94
C ALA A 84 -14.78 10.69 -3.88
N GLY A 85 -15.30 9.72 -3.12
CA GLY A 85 -16.73 9.52 -2.90
C GLY A 85 -17.49 8.93 -4.10
N ASN A 86 -16.78 8.33 -5.06
CA ASN A 86 -17.41 7.73 -6.23
C ASN A 86 -17.85 6.29 -5.96
N ASP A 87 -18.79 5.81 -6.78
CA ASP A 87 -19.22 4.41 -6.77
C ASP A 87 -18.04 3.44 -7.00
N HIS A 88 -18.13 2.25 -6.41
CA HIS A 88 -17.22 1.15 -6.67
C HIS A 88 -17.36 0.69 -8.13
N VAL A 89 -16.36 0.99 -8.95
CA VAL A 89 -16.35 0.67 -10.38
C VAL A 89 -15.03 0.05 -10.81
N ALA A 90 -15.04 -0.66 -11.94
CA ALA A 90 -13.87 -1.32 -12.50
C ALA A 90 -13.67 -1.00 -13.98
N LYS A 91 -12.49 -1.36 -14.52
CA LYS A 91 -12.13 -1.25 -15.94
C LYS A 91 -12.30 0.18 -16.45
N LYS A 92 -12.96 0.36 -17.61
CA LYS A 92 -13.15 1.66 -18.27
C LYS A 92 -13.80 2.71 -17.38
N LYS A 93 -14.74 2.32 -16.50
CA LYS A 93 -15.39 3.27 -15.58
C LYS A 93 -14.40 3.80 -14.54
N LEU A 94 -13.59 2.92 -13.94
CA LEU A 94 -12.53 3.34 -13.01
C LEU A 94 -11.50 4.23 -13.70
N LEU A 95 -11.07 3.86 -14.92
CA LEU A 95 -10.17 4.69 -15.72
C LEU A 95 -10.78 6.07 -16.00
N THR A 96 -12.06 6.13 -16.34
CA THR A 96 -12.76 7.40 -16.59
C THR A 96 -12.79 8.26 -15.32
N ASN A 97 -13.12 7.69 -14.17
CA ASN A 97 -13.14 8.41 -12.90
C ASN A 97 -11.74 8.93 -12.52
N CYS A 98 -10.70 8.08 -12.61
CA CYS A 98 -9.32 8.49 -12.31
C CYS A 98 -8.81 9.56 -13.29
N THR A 99 -9.17 9.46 -14.57
CA THR A 99 -8.83 10.49 -15.57
C THR A 99 -9.53 11.81 -15.27
N PHE A 100 -10.79 11.76 -14.82
CA PHE A 100 -11.52 12.96 -14.40
C PHE A 100 -10.91 13.60 -13.16
N ILE A 101 -10.48 12.79 -12.18
CA ILE A 101 -9.74 13.26 -11.01
C ILE A 101 -8.43 13.94 -11.43
N LEU A 102 -7.68 13.36 -12.37
CA LEU A 102 -6.50 13.99 -12.96
C LEU A 102 -6.82 15.34 -13.62
N CYS A 103 -7.88 15.42 -14.42
CA CYS A 103 -8.30 16.66 -15.05
C CYS A 103 -8.67 17.77 -14.05
N LYS A 104 -9.02 17.45 -12.80
CA LYS A 104 -9.24 18.47 -11.75
C LYS A 104 -7.94 19.05 -11.18
N GLY A 105 -6.81 18.35 -11.32
CA GLY A 105 -5.51 18.79 -10.82
C GLY A 105 -5.34 18.83 -9.30
N LEU A 106 -6.35 18.40 -8.53
CA LEU A 106 -6.32 18.39 -7.07
C LEU A 106 -5.51 17.19 -6.56
N HIS A 107 -4.57 17.47 -5.65
CA HIS A 107 -3.68 16.49 -5.06
C HIS A 107 -3.55 16.71 -3.56
N THR A 108 -3.34 15.62 -2.84
CA THR A 108 -3.11 15.60 -1.39
C THR A 108 -1.81 14.86 -1.07
N GLN A 109 -1.40 14.93 0.18
CA GLN A 109 -0.27 14.15 0.67
C GLN A 109 -0.70 12.71 0.97
N MET A 110 0.20 11.76 0.74
CA MET A 110 0.01 10.35 1.02
C MET A 110 1.21 9.79 1.78
N ASP A 111 0.91 8.95 2.76
CA ASP A 111 1.87 8.24 3.58
C ASP A 111 2.60 7.17 2.75
N LEU A 112 3.84 6.90 3.13
CA LEU A 112 4.62 5.79 2.60
C LEU A 112 5.17 4.95 3.75
N VAL A 113 5.33 3.66 3.52
CA VAL A 113 5.96 2.76 4.49
C VAL A 113 7.37 2.44 4.03
N SER A 114 8.35 2.76 4.87
CA SER A 114 9.72 2.29 4.71
C SER A 114 9.78 0.84 5.17
N LEU A 115 10.24 -0.05 4.29
CA LEU A 115 10.44 -1.47 4.57
C LEU A 115 11.93 -1.78 4.55
N SER A 116 12.40 -2.51 5.57
CA SER A 116 13.77 -3.00 5.70
C SER A 116 13.77 -4.51 5.85
N THR A 117 14.65 -5.19 5.12
CA THR A 117 14.75 -6.65 5.12
C THR A 117 16.07 -7.15 5.73
N ALA A 118 16.11 -8.43 6.11
CA ALA A 118 17.30 -9.03 6.74
C ALA A 118 18.54 -9.01 5.83
N SER A 119 18.36 -9.07 4.50
CA SER A 119 19.43 -8.90 3.53
C SER A 119 19.99 -7.47 3.42
N GLY A 120 19.44 -6.52 4.20
CA GLY A 120 19.88 -5.13 4.23
C GLY A 120 19.25 -4.25 3.15
N LYS A 121 18.26 -4.76 2.41
CA LYS A 121 17.51 -3.94 1.45
C LYS A 121 16.55 -3.02 2.18
N ARG A 122 16.48 -1.77 1.72
CA ARG A 122 15.49 -0.79 2.13
C ARG A 122 14.76 -0.26 0.91
N PHE A 123 13.44 -0.20 0.97
CA PHE A 123 12.58 0.31 -0.10
C PHE A 123 11.28 0.86 0.48
N PHE A 124 10.53 1.58 -0.34
CA PHE A 124 9.28 2.22 0.05
C PHE A 124 8.08 1.55 -0.61
N SER A 125 6.99 1.47 0.14
CA SER A 125 5.73 0.85 -0.28
C SER A 125 4.57 1.77 0.03
N PHE A 126 3.62 1.87 -0.91
CA PHE A 126 2.46 2.77 -0.80
C PHE A 126 1.14 2.02 -0.62
N LEU A 127 1.11 0.71 -0.90
CA LEU A 127 -0.11 -0.08 -0.91
C LEU A 127 -0.13 -1.13 0.19
N GLY A 128 0.88 -2.00 0.23
CA GLY A 128 0.90 -3.02 1.27
C GLY A 128 1.98 -4.09 1.14
N PHE A 129 2.17 -4.79 2.27
CA PHE A 129 3.05 -5.93 2.42
C PHE A 129 2.24 -7.17 2.81
N GLY A 130 2.48 -8.30 2.15
CA GLY A 130 1.77 -9.56 2.38
C GLY A 130 2.72 -10.72 2.67
N TRP A 131 2.30 -11.62 3.56
CA TRP A 131 2.92 -12.92 3.80
C TRP A 131 1.87 -14.01 4.03
N GLY A 132 2.11 -15.19 3.45
CA GLY A 132 1.22 -16.35 3.56
C GLY A 132 0.09 -16.30 2.54
N PHE A 133 -1.14 -16.63 2.95
CA PHE A 133 -2.27 -16.90 2.05
C PHE A 133 -2.49 -15.84 0.96
N ILE A 134 -2.47 -14.55 1.30
CA ILE A 134 -2.72 -13.48 0.31
C ILE A 134 -1.56 -13.38 -0.70
N ALA A 135 -0.32 -13.44 -0.22
CA ALA A 135 0.87 -13.42 -1.08
C ALA A 135 0.93 -14.64 -2.02
N ASP A 136 0.47 -15.81 -1.55
CA ASP A 136 0.35 -16.98 -2.41
C ASP A 136 -0.71 -16.79 -3.50
N VAL A 137 -1.85 -16.18 -3.16
CA VAL A 137 -2.90 -15.86 -4.15
C VAL A 137 -2.37 -14.90 -5.20
N ASP A 138 -1.64 -13.86 -4.80
CA ASP A 138 -1.03 -12.90 -5.72
C ASP A 138 -0.16 -13.62 -6.75
N ILE A 139 0.73 -14.51 -6.29
CA ILE A 139 1.72 -15.18 -7.13
C ILE A 139 1.13 -16.35 -7.91
N ASP A 140 0.37 -17.24 -7.27
CA ASP A 140 -0.26 -18.37 -7.94
C ASP A 140 -1.31 -17.91 -8.95
N SER A 141 -1.86 -16.71 -8.82
CA SER A 141 -2.82 -16.19 -9.80
C SER A 141 -2.18 -15.53 -11.02
N GLU A 142 -0.86 -15.29 -11.05
CA GLU A 142 -0.17 -14.68 -12.20
C GLU A 142 -0.30 -15.51 -13.49
N LYS A 143 -0.29 -16.85 -13.40
CA LYS A 143 -0.59 -17.73 -14.56
C LYS A 143 -1.97 -17.49 -15.17
N TYR A 144 -2.88 -16.84 -14.44
CA TYR A 144 -4.24 -16.48 -14.86
C TYR A 144 -4.39 -15.00 -15.19
N ARG A 145 -3.30 -14.25 -15.40
CA ARG A 145 -3.33 -12.79 -15.66
C ARG A 145 -4.30 -12.36 -16.76
N ARG A 146 -4.53 -13.22 -17.77
CA ARG A 146 -5.52 -13.00 -18.84
C ARG A 146 -6.97 -12.86 -18.36
N LEU A 147 -7.28 -13.34 -17.16
CA LEU A 147 -8.61 -13.21 -16.55
C LEU A 147 -8.82 -11.85 -15.85
N GLY A 148 -7.81 -10.98 -15.83
CA GLY A 148 -7.85 -9.73 -15.07
C GLY A 148 -8.16 -9.99 -13.59
N ASN A 149 -9.01 -9.18 -12.98
CA ASN A 149 -9.33 -9.27 -11.54
C ASN A 149 -9.94 -10.64 -11.12
N ALA A 150 -10.57 -11.38 -12.05
CA ALA A 150 -11.13 -12.70 -11.72
C ALA A 150 -10.04 -13.73 -11.35
N ARG A 151 -8.77 -13.46 -11.71
CA ARG A 151 -7.62 -14.28 -11.30
C ARG A 151 -7.52 -14.41 -9.78
N PHE A 152 -7.82 -13.34 -9.04
CA PHE A 152 -7.71 -13.34 -7.59
C PHE A 152 -8.79 -14.21 -6.96
N THR A 153 -10.03 -14.16 -7.46
CA THR A 153 -11.09 -15.06 -7.01
C THR A 153 -10.72 -16.53 -7.25
N LEU A 154 -10.21 -16.85 -8.45
CA LEU A 154 -9.79 -18.22 -8.77
C LEU A 154 -8.60 -18.67 -7.92
N GLY A 155 -7.60 -17.79 -7.75
CA GLY A 155 -6.42 -18.02 -6.91
C GLY A 155 -6.82 -18.26 -5.45
N THR A 156 -7.74 -17.46 -4.90
CA THR A 156 -8.30 -17.65 -3.56
C THR A 156 -8.95 -19.03 -3.41
N LEU A 157 -9.78 -19.45 -4.36
CA LEU A 157 -10.40 -20.79 -4.31
C LEU A 157 -9.36 -21.91 -4.37
N GLN A 158 -8.33 -21.77 -5.21
CA GLN A 158 -7.23 -22.74 -5.31
C GLN A 158 -6.43 -22.82 -4.00
N CYS A 159 -6.07 -21.67 -3.42
CA CYS A 159 -5.33 -21.60 -2.16
C CYS A 159 -6.18 -22.09 -0.99
N LEU A 160 -7.49 -21.82 -0.98
CA LEU A 160 -8.42 -22.34 0.04
C LEU A 160 -8.46 -23.86 0.05
N ALA A 161 -8.48 -24.49 -1.13
CA ALA A 161 -8.45 -25.95 -1.22
C ALA A 161 -7.16 -26.55 -0.62
N ARG A 162 -6.05 -25.80 -0.71
CA ARG A 162 -4.73 -26.18 -0.20
C ARG A 162 -4.29 -25.32 0.98
N LEU A 163 -5.23 -24.90 1.84
CA LEU A 163 -4.96 -23.98 2.94
C LEU A 163 -3.75 -24.43 3.77
N ARG A 164 -2.74 -23.57 3.86
CA ARG A 164 -1.50 -23.78 4.61
C ARG A 164 -1.47 -22.88 5.85
N VAL A 165 -0.63 -23.28 6.78
CA VAL A 165 -0.24 -22.50 7.96
C VAL A 165 1.23 -22.18 7.85
N TYR A 166 1.59 -20.96 8.22
CA TYR A 166 2.93 -20.39 8.17
C TYR A 166 3.38 -20.10 9.58
N GLN A 167 4.61 -20.49 9.90
CA GLN A 167 5.19 -20.24 11.19
C GLN A 167 6.05 -18.97 11.16
N GLY A 168 5.88 -18.10 12.14
CA GLY A 168 6.61 -16.83 12.20
C GLY A 168 6.27 -16.05 13.46
N ARG A 169 7.06 -15.03 13.75
CA ARG A 169 6.80 -14.10 14.85
C ARG A 169 6.35 -12.76 14.30
N LEU A 170 5.22 -12.25 14.80
CA LEU A 170 4.69 -10.94 14.45
C LEU A 170 4.77 -10.02 15.66
N SER A 171 5.37 -8.84 15.49
CA SER A 171 5.41 -7.78 16.49
C SER A 171 4.99 -6.46 15.84
N TYR A 172 4.37 -5.56 16.60
CA TYR A 172 3.94 -4.26 16.08
C TYR A 172 3.88 -3.18 17.15
N LEU A 173 3.95 -1.92 16.71
CA LEU A 173 3.70 -0.74 17.52
C LEU A 173 2.29 -0.21 17.23
N PRO A 174 1.31 -0.38 18.12
CA PRO A 174 -0.05 0.11 17.91
C PRO A 174 -0.08 1.62 17.61
N ALA A 175 -1.00 2.04 16.74
CA ALA A 175 -1.28 3.46 16.59
C ALA A 175 -2.03 3.97 17.83
N GLY A 176 -1.74 5.22 18.24
CA GLY A 176 -2.43 5.84 19.37
C GLY A 176 -3.92 6.09 19.06
N PRO A 177 -4.76 6.32 20.08
CA PRO A 177 -6.20 6.52 19.91
C PRO A 177 -6.57 7.71 18.99
N GLU A 178 -5.68 8.69 18.81
CA GLU A 178 -5.88 9.81 17.88
C GLU A 178 -5.88 9.39 16.40
N HIS A 179 -5.35 8.22 16.08
CA HIS A 179 -5.20 7.72 14.71
C HIS A 179 -6.25 6.64 14.36
N GLY A 180 -7.16 6.31 15.30
CA GLY A 180 -8.14 5.24 15.16
C GLY A 180 -9.57 5.70 15.40
N GLY A 181 -10.29 6.02 14.32
CA GLY A 181 -11.76 5.92 14.29
C GLY A 181 -12.56 7.16 14.72
N ALA A 182 -12.64 8.16 13.85
CA ALA A 182 -13.85 8.96 13.65
C ALA A 182 -13.89 9.54 12.22
N PRO A 183 -15.06 9.61 11.54
CA PRO A 183 -15.23 10.53 10.43
C PRO A 183 -14.98 11.96 10.95
N PRO A 184 -14.21 12.82 10.27
CA PRO A 184 -14.16 14.21 10.68
C PRO A 184 -15.55 14.80 10.43
N ALA A 185 -16.02 15.63 11.37
CA ALA A 185 -17.11 16.56 11.10
C ALA A 185 -16.77 17.39 9.84
N PRO A 186 -17.78 17.88 9.08
CA PRO A 186 -17.54 18.73 7.93
C PRO A 186 -16.59 19.87 8.32
N ARG A 187 -15.43 19.94 7.66
CA ARG A 187 -14.42 20.96 7.92
C ARG A 187 -14.97 22.31 7.47
N ASP A 188 -15.01 23.27 8.38
CA ASP A 188 -15.06 24.69 8.03
C ASP A 188 -13.88 25.02 7.10
N PRO A 189 -14.03 25.99 6.17
CA PRO A 189 -12.96 26.38 5.26
C PRO A 189 -11.72 26.80 6.06
N PRO A 190 -10.51 26.46 5.59
CA PRO A 190 -9.29 26.79 6.31
C PRO A 190 -9.19 28.29 6.50
N ALA A 191 -8.94 28.71 7.74
CA ALA A 191 -8.57 30.08 8.03
C ALA A 191 -7.26 30.40 7.27
N PRO A 192 -7.17 31.55 6.59
CA PRO A 192 -5.97 31.90 5.84
C PRO A 192 -4.81 32.12 6.84
N GLY A 193 -3.76 31.28 6.75
CA GLY A 193 -2.48 31.56 7.41
C GLY A 193 -1.83 30.47 8.25
N ALA A 194 -2.14 29.18 8.08
CA ALA A 194 -1.48 28.09 8.82
C ALA A 194 -0.73 27.09 7.93
N ASP A 195 0.00 27.58 6.93
CA ASP A 195 1.00 26.78 6.21
C ASP A 195 2.38 27.13 6.76
N GLY A 196 2.94 26.25 7.60
CA GLY A 196 4.26 26.48 8.18
C GLY A 196 4.75 25.44 9.20
N GLN A 197 4.22 24.21 9.21
CA GLN A 197 4.94 23.13 9.89
C GLN A 197 6.00 22.58 8.94
N ALA A 198 7.20 23.12 9.11
CA ALA A 198 8.42 22.68 8.46
C ALA A 198 8.63 21.17 8.67
N LEU A 199 9.08 20.50 7.61
CA LEU A 199 9.70 19.19 7.67
C LEU A 199 10.81 19.24 8.75
N PRO A 200 11.06 18.17 9.51
CA PRO A 200 12.07 18.17 10.55
C PRO A 200 13.45 18.46 9.95
N GLU A 201 13.94 19.69 10.16
CA GLU A 201 15.30 20.12 9.81
C GLU A 201 16.29 19.38 10.72
N GLY A 202 16.95 18.36 10.17
CA GLY A 202 17.98 17.61 10.91
C GLY A 202 18.59 16.42 10.17
N GLY A 203 18.38 16.28 8.86
CA GLY A 203 19.06 15.29 8.03
C GLY A 203 20.32 15.86 7.39
N THR A 204 21.38 15.06 7.31
CA THR A 204 22.43 15.28 6.31
C THR A 204 21.80 15.32 4.92
N GLU A 205 22.04 16.37 4.14
CA GLU A 205 21.54 16.51 2.76
C GLU A 205 21.68 15.19 1.99
N GLY A 206 20.57 14.69 1.43
CA GLY A 206 20.52 13.47 0.63
C GLY A 206 20.32 12.15 1.41
N ALA A 207 20.22 12.18 2.74
CA ALA A 207 19.86 10.98 3.50
C ALA A 207 18.35 10.71 3.44
N LEU A 208 17.98 9.43 3.26
CA LEU A 208 16.58 8.98 3.38
C LEU A 208 16.01 9.26 4.78
N PRO A 209 14.67 9.37 4.95
CA PRO A 209 14.05 9.57 6.26
C PRO A 209 14.54 8.55 7.29
N ALA A 210 14.75 8.97 8.54
CA ALA A 210 15.17 8.05 9.58
C ALA A 210 13.99 7.16 10.07
N ASP A 211 14.19 5.84 10.08
CA ASP A 211 13.22 4.89 10.64
C ASP A 211 13.32 4.85 12.17
N SER A 212 12.94 5.96 12.82
CA SER A 212 13.10 6.19 14.27
C SER A 212 12.37 5.21 15.19
N LEU A 213 11.38 4.47 14.69
CA LEU A 213 10.65 3.45 15.45
C LEU A 213 11.29 2.07 15.33
N LEU A 214 12.22 1.88 14.38
CA LEU A 214 12.79 0.59 14.04
C LEU A 214 14.18 0.44 14.67
N VAL A 215 14.38 -0.68 15.35
CA VAL A 215 15.72 -1.14 15.75
C VAL A 215 16.23 -2.15 14.71
N PRO A 216 17.55 -2.43 14.61
CA PRO A 216 18.07 -3.45 13.70
C PRO A 216 17.37 -4.80 13.87
N LEU A 217 17.20 -5.55 12.77
CA LEU A 217 16.51 -6.85 12.78
C LEU A 217 17.17 -7.89 13.71
N GLY A 218 18.47 -7.79 13.96
CA GLY A 218 19.19 -8.67 14.89
C GLY A 218 19.00 -8.34 16.38
N GLN A 219 18.32 -7.24 16.70
CA GLN A 219 18.02 -6.82 18.08
C GLN A 219 16.55 -7.08 18.43
N PRO A 220 16.21 -7.35 19.69
CA PRO A 220 14.81 -7.49 20.09
C PRO A 220 14.04 -6.18 19.82
N VAL A 221 12.77 -6.31 19.44
CA VAL A 221 11.88 -5.14 19.33
C VAL A 221 11.77 -4.40 20.67
N PRO A 222 11.54 -3.07 20.67
CA PRO A 222 11.37 -2.31 21.90
C PRO A 222 10.26 -2.88 22.80
N ALA A 223 10.42 -2.76 24.12
CA ALA A 223 9.45 -3.28 25.09
C ALA A 223 8.05 -2.64 24.99
N SER A 224 7.94 -1.47 24.34
CA SER A 224 6.67 -0.80 24.05
C SER A 224 5.87 -1.44 22.91
N TRP A 225 6.49 -2.33 22.12
CA TRP A 225 5.82 -3.03 21.04
C TRP A 225 5.00 -4.20 21.57
N ALA A 226 3.85 -4.44 20.96
CA ALA A 226 3.08 -5.65 21.16
C ALA A 226 3.72 -6.80 20.39
N VAL A 227 3.85 -7.96 21.03
CA VAL A 227 4.27 -9.21 20.39
C VAL A 227 3.07 -10.14 20.37
N VAL A 228 2.70 -10.62 19.17
CA VAL A 228 1.62 -11.59 19.03
C VAL A 228 2.08 -12.92 19.65
N PRO A 229 1.36 -13.47 20.63
CA PRO A 229 1.79 -14.67 21.33
C PRO A 229 1.69 -15.92 20.43
N GLU A 230 0.77 -15.92 19.46
CA GLU A 230 0.69 -16.98 18.47
C GLU A 230 1.79 -16.86 17.42
N GLU A 231 2.34 -18.01 17.03
CA GLU A 231 3.42 -18.09 16.04
C GLU A 231 2.96 -18.80 14.75
N GLU A 232 1.67 -19.11 14.63
CA GLU A 232 1.09 -19.83 13.51
C GLU A 232 -0.03 -19.02 12.85
N PHE A 233 0.18 -18.66 11.58
CA PHE A 233 -0.68 -17.77 10.82
C PHE A 233 -1.15 -18.44 9.53
N VAL A 234 -2.34 -18.06 9.06
CA VAL A 234 -2.74 -18.28 7.67
C VAL A 234 -2.23 -17.16 6.78
N CYS A 235 -2.30 -15.92 7.26
CA CYS A 235 -1.67 -14.77 6.61
C CYS A 235 -1.39 -13.64 7.59
N VAL A 236 -0.44 -12.81 7.20
CA VAL A 236 -0.22 -11.47 7.75
C VAL A 236 -0.23 -10.51 6.56
N TYR A 237 -0.97 -9.43 6.66
CA TYR A 237 -1.06 -8.43 5.60
C TYR A 237 -1.14 -7.02 6.21
N ALA A 238 -0.18 -6.20 5.85
CA ALA A 238 -0.11 -4.79 6.22
C ALA A 238 -0.57 -3.97 5.02
N ILE A 239 -1.75 -3.35 5.09
CA ILE A 239 -2.29 -2.52 4.02
C ILE A 239 -2.33 -1.05 4.45
N TYR A 240 -2.00 -0.15 3.53
CA TYR A 240 -1.90 1.30 3.82
C TYR A 240 -3.04 2.08 3.15
N GLN A 241 -3.72 1.46 2.19
CA GLN A 241 -4.86 2.01 1.48
C GLN A 241 -6.12 1.16 1.73
N SER A 242 -7.28 1.68 1.31
CA SER A 242 -8.56 1.01 1.59
C SER A 242 -8.74 -0.29 0.83
N HIS A 243 -8.27 -0.36 -0.41
CA HIS A 243 -8.50 -1.50 -1.30
C HIS A 243 -7.25 -2.36 -1.46
N LEU A 244 -7.43 -3.68 -1.40
CA LEU A 244 -6.44 -4.69 -1.82
C LEU A 244 -6.46 -4.90 -3.35
N GLY A 245 -7.57 -4.54 -3.98
CA GLY A 245 -7.80 -4.60 -5.41
C GLY A 245 -9.13 -3.95 -5.74
N THR A 246 -9.46 -3.78 -7.02
CA THR A 246 -10.61 -2.97 -7.45
C THR A 246 -11.96 -3.34 -6.80
N ASN A 247 -12.14 -4.61 -6.44
CA ASN A 247 -13.38 -5.11 -5.83
C ASN A 247 -13.16 -5.67 -4.41
N LEU A 248 -12.04 -5.33 -3.76
CA LEU A 248 -11.67 -5.89 -2.46
C LEU A 248 -11.37 -4.74 -1.49
N LEU A 249 -12.40 -4.29 -0.78
CA LEU A 249 -12.30 -3.27 0.25
C LEU A 249 -11.84 -3.94 1.56
N MET A 250 -10.55 -3.81 1.85
CA MET A 250 -9.90 -4.48 2.99
C MET A 250 -9.82 -3.58 4.22
N ALA A 251 -9.54 -2.29 4.06
CA ALA A 251 -9.49 -1.33 5.16
C ALA A 251 -10.45 -0.16 4.90
N PRO A 252 -11.77 -0.30 5.17
CA PRO A 252 -12.75 0.75 4.89
C PRO A 252 -12.46 2.10 5.56
N ALA A 253 -11.76 2.08 6.70
CA ALA A 253 -11.44 3.27 7.47
C ALA A 253 -10.13 3.97 7.04
N ALA A 254 -9.35 3.35 6.14
CA ALA A 254 -8.05 3.86 5.72
C ALA A 254 -8.17 5.18 4.96
N ARG A 255 -7.20 6.08 5.14
CA ARG A 255 -7.04 7.31 4.37
C ARG A 255 -5.62 7.41 3.81
N LEU A 256 -5.42 8.36 2.90
CA LEU A 256 -4.10 8.58 2.28
C LEU A 256 -3.04 8.98 3.31
N ASP A 257 -3.41 9.71 4.36
CA ASP A 257 -2.50 10.31 5.34
C ASP A 257 -2.91 10.10 6.81
N ASP A 258 -3.53 8.95 7.14
CA ASP A 258 -3.96 8.66 8.53
C ASP A 258 -2.84 8.23 9.48
N GLY A 259 -1.59 8.20 9.02
CA GLY A 259 -0.43 7.83 9.81
C GLY A 259 -0.44 6.37 10.26
N CYS A 260 -1.20 5.51 9.58
CA CYS A 260 -1.42 4.12 9.98
C CYS A 260 -1.02 3.11 8.90
N ILE A 261 -0.54 1.98 9.40
CA ILE A 261 -0.52 0.70 8.72
C ILE A 261 -1.71 -0.08 9.26
N HIS A 262 -2.67 -0.46 8.43
CA HIS A 262 -3.73 -1.36 8.85
C HIS A 262 -3.21 -2.79 8.79
N LEU A 263 -2.78 -3.30 9.95
CA LEU A 263 -2.22 -4.63 10.07
C LEU A 263 -3.36 -5.64 10.28
N PHE A 264 -3.48 -6.57 9.35
CA PHE A 264 -4.36 -7.72 9.43
C PHE A 264 -3.54 -8.98 9.62
N TYR A 265 -4.02 -9.88 10.46
CA TYR A 265 -3.49 -11.23 10.51
C TYR A 265 -4.61 -12.24 10.80
N VAL A 266 -4.47 -13.41 10.20
CA VAL A 266 -5.39 -14.52 10.40
C VAL A 266 -4.65 -15.63 11.13
N ARG A 267 -5.09 -15.96 12.34
CA ARG A 267 -4.50 -17.05 13.13
C ARG A 267 -4.80 -18.41 12.52
N ALA A 268 -3.90 -19.37 12.73
CA ALA A 268 -4.20 -20.78 12.48
C ALA A 268 -5.48 -21.24 13.23
N GLY A 269 -6.16 -22.24 12.69
CA GLY A 269 -7.43 -22.76 13.25
C GLY A 269 -8.70 -22.24 12.57
N ILE A 270 -8.61 -21.19 11.73
CA ILE A 270 -9.75 -20.75 10.92
C ILE A 270 -10.21 -21.84 9.94
N SER A 271 -11.52 -22.07 9.83
CA SER A 271 -12.05 -23.00 8.84
C SER A 271 -12.05 -22.39 7.43
N ARG A 272 -11.91 -23.22 6.39
CA ARG A 272 -12.00 -22.79 4.98
C ARG A 272 -13.30 -22.03 4.67
N VAL A 273 -14.41 -22.45 5.28
CA VAL A 273 -15.72 -21.80 5.11
C VAL A 273 -15.73 -20.42 5.76
N ALA A 274 -15.15 -20.27 6.97
CA ALA A 274 -15.04 -18.98 7.62
C ALA A 274 -14.14 -18.02 6.82
N LEU A 275 -13.00 -18.51 6.33
CA LEU A 275 -12.09 -17.71 5.50
C LEU A 275 -12.73 -17.30 4.16
N LEU A 276 -13.50 -18.19 3.53
CA LEU A 276 -14.28 -17.85 2.33
C LEU A 276 -15.35 -16.78 2.63
N LYS A 277 -16.05 -16.85 3.77
CA LYS A 277 -17.01 -15.82 4.19
C LYS A 277 -16.34 -14.46 4.39
N VAL A 278 -15.17 -14.43 5.03
CA VAL A 278 -14.34 -13.22 5.18
C VAL A 278 -14.01 -12.63 3.81
N PHE A 279 -13.48 -13.45 2.89
CA PHE A 279 -13.13 -13.00 1.54
C PHE A 279 -14.33 -12.46 0.76
N LEU A 280 -15.50 -13.13 0.81
CA LEU A 280 -16.71 -12.65 0.15
C LEU A 280 -17.22 -11.33 0.75
N ALA A 281 -17.11 -11.16 2.06
CA ALA A 281 -17.51 -9.93 2.75
C ALA A 281 -16.56 -8.75 2.46
N MET A 282 -15.29 -8.99 2.13
CA MET A 282 -14.36 -7.94 1.68
C MET A 282 -14.85 -7.23 0.40
N GLY A 283 -15.66 -7.89 -0.44
CA GLY A 283 -16.26 -7.24 -1.61
C GLY A 283 -17.16 -6.04 -1.27
N ARG A 284 -17.65 -5.96 -0.03
CA ARG A 284 -18.44 -4.83 0.50
C ARG A 284 -17.77 -4.12 1.68
N GLY A 285 -16.57 -4.53 2.08
CA GLY A 285 -15.90 -4.00 3.26
C GLY A 285 -16.48 -4.46 4.62
N THR A 286 -17.42 -5.40 4.66
CA THR A 286 -18.14 -5.79 5.90
C THR A 286 -17.56 -7.04 6.59
N HIS A 287 -16.29 -7.37 6.30
CA HIS A 287 -15.66 -8.60 6.76
C HIS A 287 -15.24 -8.53 8.23
N LEU A 288 -15.00 -7.32 8.75
CA LEU A 288 -14.76 -7.07 10.18
C LEU A 288 -16.05 -7.26 11.00
N ASP A 289 -17.22 -6.95 10.43
CA ASP A 289 -18.53 -7.09 11.08
C ASP A 289 -18.93 -8.55 11.32
N LEU A 290 -18.25 -9.50 10.67
CA LEU A 290 -18.50 -10.93 10.84
C LEU A 290 -18.12 -11.44 12.25
N GLY A 291 -17.35 -10.67 13.02
CA GLY A 291 -16.88 -11.08 14.35
C GLY A 291 -16.06 -12.37 14.32
N CYS A 292 -15.30 -12.61 13.24
CA CYS A 292 -14.50 -13.81 13.10
C CYS A 292 -13.34 -13.80 14.11
N PRO A 293 -13.29 -14.73 15.10
CA PRO A 293 -12.30 -14.66 16.18
C PRO A 293 -10.87 -14.93 15.71
N HIS A 294 -10.69 -15.42 14.47
CA HIS A 294 -9.36 -15.69 13.90
C HIS A 294 -8.81 -14.52 13.09
N LEU A 295 -9.67 -13.59 12.65
CA LEU A 295 -9.29 -12.41 11.90
C LEU A 295 -9.05 -11.27 12.88
N HIS A 296 -7.84 -10.72 12.86
CA HIS A 296 -7.45 -9.58 13.66
C HIS A 296 -7.15 -8.40 12.75
N HIS A 297 -7.53 -7.21 13.21
CA HIS A 297 -7.19 -5.93 12.59
C HIS A 297 -6.73 -4.98 13.68
N VAL A 298 -5.57 -4.39 13.46
CA VAL A 298 -5.00 -3.38 14.37
C VAL A 298 -4.31 -2.30 13.54
N PRO A 299 -4.69 -1.01 13.70
CA PRO A 299 -3.91 0.10 13.18
C PRO A 299 -2.57 0.19 13.94
N VAL A 300 -1.46 0.25 13.21
CA VAL A 300 -0.09 0.26 13.77
C VAL A 300 0.75 1.35 13.09
N ARG A 301 1.80 1.82 13.75
CA ARG A 301 2.78 2.73 13.15
C ARG A 301 4.02 2.01 12.61
N ALA A 302 4.29 0.82 13.13
CA ALA A 302 5.37 -0.02 12.70
C ALA A 302 5.06 -1.49 12.97
N PHE A 303 5.68 -2.38 12.20
CA PHE A 303 5.58 -3.82 12.39
C PHE A 303 6.92 -4.51 12.10
N ARG A 304 7.06 -5.73 12.62
CA ARG A 304 8.14 -6.66 12.30
C ARG A 304 7.56 -8.05 12.15
N LEU A 305 7.87 -8.69 11.04
CA LEU A 305 7.54 -10.08 10.74
C LEU A 305 8.82 -10.88 10.58
N GLU A 306 8.93 -11.97 11.33
CA GLU A 306 10.08 -12.88 11.31
C GLU A 306 9.58 -14.30 10.97
N PRO A 307 9.55 -14.69 9.69
CA PRO A 307 9.17 -16.04 9.29
C PRO A 307 10.12 -17.08 9.88
N ARG A 308 9.59 -18.24 10.26
CA ARG A 308 10.39 -19.40 10.66
C ARG A 308 10.55 -20.35 9.46
N GLY A 309 11.78 -20.47 8.99
CA GLY A 309 12.12 -21.24 7.80
C GLY A 309 11.90 -20.47 6.50
N SER A 310 12.22 -21.09 5.37
CA SER A 310 12.10 -20.47 4.03
C SER A 310 10.73 -20.71 3.38
N ALA A 311 9.71 -21.12 4.15
CA ALA A 311 8.41 -21.50 3.62
C ALA A 311 7.45 -20.30 3.60
N GLY A 312 7.05 -19.87 2.40
CA GLY A 312 6.03 -18.86 2.19
C GLY A 312 6.48 -17.82 1.18
N VAL A 313 5.53 -17.24 0.44
CA VAL A 313 5.81 -16.13 -0.45
C VAL A 313 5.52 -14.82 0.29
N MET A 314 6.34 -13.80 0.01
CA MET A 314 6.08 -12.42 0.43
C MET A 314 5.79 -11.56 -0.78
N THR A 315 4.94 -10.56 -0.61
CA THR A 315 4.66 -9.56 -1.63
C THR A 315 4.73 -8.15 -1.06
N VAL A 316 5.13 -7.18 -1.89
CA VAL A 316 5.12 -5.74 -1.60
C VAL A 316 4.52 -5.04 -2.81
N ASP A 317 3.43 -4.30 -2.60
CA ASP A 317 2.68 -3.61 -3.67
C ASP A 317 2.31 -4.53 -4.86
N GLY A 318 2.19 -5.83 -4.61
CA GLY A 318 1.91 -6.87 -5.61
C GLY A 318 3.16 -7.52 -6.24
N GLU A 319 4.36 -7.04 -5.93
CA GLU A 319 5.63 -7.58 -6.44
C GLU A 319 6.23 -8.61 -5.47
N ALA A 320 6.93 -9.62 -6.01
CA ALA A 320 7.49 -10.71 -5.22
C ALA A 320 8.67 -10.25 -4.35
N LEU A 321 8.68 -10.64 -3.08
CA LEU A 321 9.77 -10.42 -2.15
C LEU A 321 10.30 -11.76 -1.63
N ALA A 322 11.62 -11.84 -1.42
CA ALA A 322 12.24 -12.98 -0.77
C ALA A 322 11.68 -13.17 0.65
N CYS A 323 11.43 -14.41 1.05
CA CYS A 323 10.92 -14.72 2.37
C CYS A 323 12.05 -14.65 3.40
N GLU A 324 12.14 -13.52 4.08
CA GLU A 324 13.12 -13.23 5.13
C GLU A 324 12.50 -12.32 6.20
N PRO A 325 13.14 -12.09 7.36
CA PRO A 325 12.63 -11.09 8.30
C PRO A 325 12.50 -9.71 7.66
N VAL A 326 11.34 -9.08 7.85
CA VAL A 326 11.00 -7.74 7.34
C VAL A 326 10.43 -6.91 8.48
N GLN A 327 10.78 -5.63 8.50
CA GLN A 327 10.14 -4.64 9.36
C GLN A 327 9.78 -3.39 8.59
N GLY A 328 8.72 -2.72 9.02
CA GLY A 328 8.20 -1.53 8.36
C GLY A 328 7.77 -0.46 9.32
N GLN A 329 7.93 0.79 8.90
CA GLN A 329 7.43 1.98 9.60
C GLN A 329 6.73 2.92 8.62
N VAL A 330 5.62 3.50 9.05
CA VAL A 330 4.93 4.57 8.32
C VAL A 330 5.65 5.92 8.46
N HIS A 331 5.80 6.59 7.33
CA HIS A 331 6.25 7.97 7.20
C HIS A 331 5.09 8.81 6.70
N GLY A 332 4.67 9.76 7.52
CA GLY A 332 3.53 10.61 7.23
C GLY A 332 3.80 11.53 6.04
N ARG A 333 2.83 11.62 5.12
CA ARG A 333 2.75 12.67 4.09
C ARG A 333 3.98 12.80 3.20
N LEU A 334 4.63 11.67 2.91
CA LEU A 334 5.93 11.62 2.24
C LEU A 334 5.85 11.90 0.73
N CYS A 335 4.70 11.65 0.09
CA CYS A 335 4.52 11.90 -1.34
C CYS A 335 3.22 12.67 -1.63
N ARG A 336 3.12 13.28 -2.82
CA ARG A 336 1.88 13.92 -3.29
C ARG A 336 1.19 13.05 -4.32
N ILE A 337 -0.12 12.85 -4.16
CA ILE A 337 -0.92 12.06 -5.08
C ILE A 337 -2.19 12.80 -5.52
N VAL A 338 -2.51 12.68 -6.80
CA VAL A 338 -3.72 13.21 -7.39
C VAL A 338 -4.94 12.41 -6.90
N SER A 339 -5.80 13.06 -6.12
CA SER A 339 -6.85 12.42 -5.30
C SER A 339 -8.23 13.04 -5.44
N GLY A 340 -8.36 14.22 -6.05
CA GLY A 340 -9.65 14.88 -6.29
C GLY A 340 -10.17 15.72 -5.11
N SER A 341 -9.40 15.79 -4.04
CA SER A 341 -9.54 16.66 -2.86
C SER A 341 -8.17 17.10 -2.41
#